data_AF-A0A814R875-F1
#
_entry.id   AF-A0A814R875-F1
#
_cell.length_a   1.000
_cell.length_b   1.000
_cell.length_c   1.000
_cell.angle_alpha   90.00
_cell.angle_beta   90.00
_cell.angle_gamma   90.00
#
_symmetry.space_group_name_H-M   'P 1'
#
loop_
_entity.id
_entity.type
_entity.pdbx_description
1 polymer ?
#
loop_
_entity_poly.entity_id
_entity_poly.type
_entity_poly.pdbx_seq_one_letter_code
_entity_poly.pdbx_strand_id
1 'polypeptide(L)'
;MDFFTFDQSLPTIDWIWDRGGFVAINISERKQYRDILLKLMTPGHTQLYLLTNYYKDSSFSGPPHCVSDDDIVHLFGSTCSIELIEVLNTTAEFNLHYNQKIRFMEEHLHLIIRK
;
A
#
# COMPACT_ATOMS: atom_id res chain seq x y z
N MET A 1 4.40 11.33 -20.80
CA MET A 1 4.07 9.91 -20.53
C MET A 1 3.29 9.91 -19.24
N ASP A 2 2.06 9.41 -19.24
CA ASP A 2 1.24 9.34 -18.02
C ASP A 2 1.72 8.14 -17.20
N PHE A 3 2.08 8.39 -15.94
CA PHE A 3 2.56 7.37 -15.00
C PHE A 3 1.55 6.23 -14.83
N PHE A 4 0.26 6.52 -15.02
CA PHE A 4 -0.82 5.54 -14.84
C PHE A 4 -1.22 4.80 -16.13
N THR A 5 -0.53 5.03 -17.23
CA THR A 5 -0.76 4.32 -18.48
C THR A 5 0.09 3.05 -18.52
N PHE A 6 -0.57 1.90 -18.71
CA PHE A 6 0.06 0.58 -18.68
C PHE A 6 -0.34 -0.27 -19.89
N ASP A 7 0.61 -1.03 -20.45
CA ASP A 7 0.38 -1.94 -21.59
C ASP A 7 -0.21 -3.28 -21.10
N GLN A 8 -1.36 -3.66 -21.65
CA GLN A 8 -2.08 -4.89 -21.30
C GLN A 8 -1.42 -6.16 -21.82
N SER A 9 -0.29 -6.06 -22.55
CA SER A 9 0.44 -7.21 -23.10
C SER A 9 1.29 -7.99 -22.09
N LEU A 10 1.27 -7.63 -20.81
CA LEU A 10 2.03 -8.35 -19.80
C LEU A 10 1.60 -9.82 -19.63
N PRO A 11 2.55 -10.71 -19.27
CA PRO A 11 2.21 -12.04 -18.80
C PRO A 11 1.41 -11.96 -17.49
N THR A 12 0.72 -13.05 -17.16
CA THR A 12 0.03 -13.20 -15.88
C THR A 12 0.99 -12.96 -14.72
N ILE A 13 0.57 -12.12 -13.78
CA ILE A 13 1.30 -11.85 -12.55
C ILE A 13 0.73 -12.72 -11.45
N ASP A 14 1.56 -13.56 -10.85
CA ASP A 14 1.16 -14.41 -9.74
C ASP A 14 1.19 -13.64 -8.41
N TRP A 15 2.18 -12.76 -8.22
CA TRP A 15 2.45 -12.06 -6.94
C TRP A 15 2.83 -10.60 -7.22
N ILE A 16 2.28 -9.68 -6.43
CA ILE A 16 2.68 -8.26 -6.40
C ILE A 16 3.21 -7.96 -5.00
N TRP A 17 4.43 -7.44 -4.90
CA TRP A 17 4.99 -6.92 -3.66
C TRP A 17 5.05 -5.39 -3.75
N ASP A 18 4.18 -4.70 -3.01
CA ASP A 18 4.13 -3.25 -2.96
C ASP A 18 4.59 -2.75 -1.59
N ARG A 19 5.88 -2.41 -1.53
CA ARG A 19 6.50 -1.73 -0.40
C ARG A 19 7.04 -0.40 -0.88
N GLY A 20 6.56 0.69 -0.28
CA GLY A 20 7.00 2.03 -0.65
C GLY A 20 6.44 2.56 -1.97
N GLY A 21 5.64 1.77 -2.70
CA GLY A 21 4.92 2.21 -3.90
C GLY A 21 3.66 2.97 -3.49
N PHE A 22 2.65 2.24 -3.02
CA PHE A 22 1.34 2.82 -2.64
C PHE A 22 1.44 3.99 -1.66
N VAL A 23 2.27 3.86 -0.61
CA VAL A 23 2.46 4.90 0.41
C VAL A 23 3.21 6.14 -0.08
N ALA A 24 3.87 6.08 -1.24
CA ALA A 24 4.51 7.23 -1.88
C ALA A 24 3.58 7.98 -2.84
N ILE A 25 2.43 7.39 -3.21
CA ILE A 25 1.45 8.02 -4.10
C ILE A 25 0.66 9.10 -3.33
N ASN A 26 0.48 10.26 -3.98
CA ASN A 26 -0.35 11.34 -3.44
C ASN A 26 -1.76 10.83 -3.15
N ILE A 27 -2.37 11.29 -2.05
CA ILE A 27 -3.68 10.82 -1.59
C ILE A 27 -4.77 10.92 -2.67
N SER A 28 -4.75 11.99 -3.47
CA SER A 28 -5.70 12.21 -4.58
C SER A 28 -5.60 11.19 -5.72
N GLU A 29 -4.43 10.58 -5.90
CA GLU A 29 -4.11 9.67 -7.01
C GLU A 29 -4.19 8.19 -6.61
N ARG A 30 -4.37 7.89 -5.32
CA ARG A 30 -4.41 6.50 -4.79
C ARG A 30 -5.48 5.63 -5.45
N LYS A 31 -6.62 6.21 -5.85
CA LYS A 31 -7.66 5.47 -6.59
C LYS A 31 -7.17 5.01 -7.96
N GLN A 32 -6.44 5.87 -8.69
CA GLN A 32 -5.87 5.53 -10.00
C GLN A 32 -4.78 4.47 -9.85
N TYR A 33 -3.94 4.59 -8.82
CA TYR A 33 -2.92 3.58 -8.53
C TYR A 33 -3.54 2.21 -8.19
N ARG A 34 -4.57 2.20 -7.33
CA ARG A 34 -5.37 0.98 -7.05
C ARG A 34 -5.93 0.39 -8.34
N ASP A 35 -6.47 1.20 -9.25
CA ASP A 35 -7.05 0.69 -10.50
C ASP A 35 -6.01 -0.01 -11.39
N ILE A 36 -4.75 0.41 -11.33
CA ILE A 36 -3.65 -0.30 -12.01
C ILE A 36 -3.38 -1.64 -11.33
N LEU A 37 -3.23 -1.65 -10.01
CA LEU A 37 -3.04 -2.90 -9.26
C LEU A 37 -4.16 -3.91 -9.59
N LEU A 38 -5.41 -3.47 -9.58
CA LEU A 38 -6.54 -4.33 -9.92
C LEU A 38 -6.50 -4.84 -11.36
N LYS A 39 -6.05 -4.04 -12.33
CA LYS A 39 -5.87 -4.49 -13.73
C LYS A 39 -4.76 -5.53 -13.87
N LEU A 40 -3.71 -5.44 -13.05
CA LEU A 40 -2.61 -6.41 -13.01
C LEU A 40 -3.00 -7.71 -12.29
N MET A 41 -3.99 -7.65 -11.41
CA MET A 41 -4.45 -8.79 -10.63
C MET A 41 -5.47 -9.64 -11.39
N THR A 42 -5.11 -10.89 -11.66
CA THR A 42 -6.03 -11.95 -12.08
C THR A 42 -6.92 -12.35 -10.89
N PRO A 43 -8.26 -12.25 -11.00
CA PRO A 43 -9.19 -12.63 -9.93
C PRO A 43 -8.96 -14.05 -9.40
N GLY A 44 -8.94 -14.19 -8.08
CA GLY A 44 -8.72 -15.45 -7.37
C GLY A 44 -7.32 -16.05 -7.48
N HIS A 45 -6.40 -15.40 -8.20
CA HIS A 45 -5.08 -15.95 -8.53
C HIS A 45 -3.94 -15.05 -8.06
N THR A 46 -3.94 -13.78 -8.47
CA THR A 46 -2.86 -12.86 -8.11
C THR A 46 -2.96 -12.46 -6.64
N GLN A 47 -1.86 -12.64 -5.92
CA GLN A 47 -1.71 -12.22 -4.52
C GLN A 47 -0.96 -10.90 -4.44
N LEU A 48 -1.61 -9.85 -3.93
CA LEU A 48 -0.98 -8.58 -3.64
C LEU A 48 -0.59 -8.52 -2.16
N TYR A 49 0.70 -8.37 -1.89
CA TYR A 49 1.27 -8.09 -0.59
C TYR A 49 1.56 -6.60 -0.50
N LEU A 50 0.73 -5.87 0.24
CA LEU A 50 0.77 -4.42 0.35
C LEU A 50 1.26 -4.02 1.74
N LEU A 51 2.42 -3.34 1.80
CA LEU A 51 2.96 -2.79 3.03
C LEU A 51 2.59 -1.31 3.16
N THR A 52 1.89 -0.98 4.24
CA THR A 52 1.47 0.39 4.57
C THR A 52 2.12 0.91 5.84
N ASN A 53 2.23 2.23 5.98
CA ASN A 53 2.73 2.88 7.18
C ASN A 53 1.59 3.59 7.90
N TYR A 54 1.39 3.27 9.18
CA TYR A 54 0.42 3.94 10.03
C TYR A 54 1.13 4.76 11.11
N TYR A 55 0.73 6.03 11.25
CA TYR A 55 1.21 6.92 12.29
C TYR A 55 0.18 8.03 12.59
N LYS A 56 0.18 8.54 13.83
CA LYS A 56 -0.73 9.61 14.30
C LYS A 56 -0.04 10.96 14.50
N ASP A 57 1.13 11.15 13.89
CA ASP A 57 1.94 12.35 14.08
C ASP A 57 1.64 13.41 13.00
N SER A 58 1.12 14.57 13.40
CA SER A 58 0.84 15.67 12.49
C SER A 58 2.09 16.42 12.00
N SER A 59 3.25 16.17 12.61
CA SER A 59 4.51 16.81 12.22
C SER A 59 5.18 16.13 11.01
N PHE A 60 4.72 14.94 10.64
CA PHE A 60 5.24 14.19 9.49
C PHE A 60 4.12 13.93 8.48
N SER A 61 4.16 14.58 7.32
CA SER A 61 3.15 14.42 6.27
C SER A 61 3.48 13.35 5.23
N GLY A 62 4.62 12.67 5.37
CA GLY A 62 5.15 11.73 4.39
C GLY A 62 5.93 12.39 3.24
N PRO A 63 6.40 11.59 2.26
CA PRO A 63 6.27 10.12 2.22
C PRO A 63 7.22 9.40 3.22
N PRO A 64 6.87 8.16 3.66
CA PRO A 64 5.63 7.44 3.35
C PRO A 64 4.42 8.15 3.98
N HIS A 65 3.34 8.29 3.21
CA HIS A 65 2.11 8.88 3.70
C HIS A 65 1.38 7.88 4.60
N CYS A 66 0.73 8.38 5.67
CA CYS A 66 -0.10 7.58 6.54
C CYS A 66 -1.23 6.89 5.76
N VAL A 67 -1.44 5.61 6.04
CA VAL A 67 -2.54 4.79 5.55
C VAL A 67 -3.01 3.92 6.70
N SER A 68 -4.29 4.00 7.04
CA SER A 68 -4.93 3.13 8.03
C SER A 68 -5.51 1.87 7.37
N ASP A 69 -5.79 0.85 8.17
CA ASP A 69 -6.45 -0.36 7.69
C ASP A 69 -7.85 -0.04 7.13
N ASP A 70 -8.56 0.93 7.73
CA ASP A 70 -9.84 1.43 7.23
C ASP A 70 -9.72 2.06 5.83
N ASP A 71 -8.61 2.75 5.53
CA ASP A 71 -8.35 3.28 4.19
C ASP A 71 -8.18 2.14 3.17
N ILE A 72 -7.48 1.05 3.56
CA ILE A 72 -7.31 -0.14 2.72
C ILE A 72 -8.63 -0.84 2.48
N VAL A 73 -9.43 -1.05 3.53
CA VAL A 73 -10.78 -1.62 3.41
C VAL A 73 -11.68 -0.75 2.53
N HIS A 74 -11.63 0.58 2.70
CA HIS A 74 -12.41 1.51 1.89
C HIS A 74 -12.01 1.47 0.41
N LEU A 75 -10.70 1.37 0.11
CA LEU A 75 -10.20 1.42 -1.26
C LEU A 75 -10.35 0.08 -2.01
N PHE A 76 -10.13 -1.05 -1.34
CA PHE A 76 -10.05 -2.38 -1.96
C PHE A 76 -11.21 -3.32 -1.59
N GLY A 77 -11.88 -3.12 -0.45
CA GLY A 77 -12.78 -4.11 0.15
C GLY A 77 -14.03 -4.46 -0.68
N SER A 78 -14.48 -3.53 -1.53
CA SER A 78 -15.60 -3.78 -2.44
C SER A 78 -15.29 -4.83 -3.51
N THR A 79 -14.02 -4.95 -3.92
CA THR A 79 -13.58 -5.82 -5.04
C THR A 79 -12.61 -6.92 -4.61
N CYS A 80 -12.04 -6.84 -3.41
CA CYS A 80 -11.03 -7.76 -2.93
C CYS A 80 -11.40 -8.37 -1.58
N SER A 81 -10.85 -9.54 -1.27
CA SER A 81 -10.62 -9.98 0.11
C SER A 81 -9.32 -9.36 0.62
N ILE A 82 -9.31 -9.02 1.90
CA ILE A 82 -8.19 -8.35 2.56
C ILE A 82 -7.92 -9.10 3.86
N GLU A 83 -6.67 -9.48 4.09
CA GLU A 83 -6.19 -10.10 5.31
C GLU A 83 -4.99 -9.29 5.82
N LEU A 84 -5.03 -8.86 7.08
CA LEU A 84 -3.86 -8.28 7.76
C LEU A 84 -2.99 -9.43 8.26
N ILE A 85 -1.80 -9.58 7.68
CA ILE A 85 -0.87 -10.67 7.99
C ILE A 85 0.01 -10.31 9.18
N GLU A 86 0.54 -9.09 9.20
CA GLU A 86 1.55 -8.69 10.18
C GLU A 86 1.49 -7.19 10.46
N VAL A 87 1.82 -6.82 11.70
CA VAL A 87 2.01 -5.44 12.16
C VAL A 87 3.33 -5.37 12.91
N LEU A 88 4.20 -4.44 12.50
CA LEU A 88 5.50 -4.24 13.11
C LEU A 88 5.64 -2.80 13.56
N ASN A 89 5.99 -2.58 14.83
CA ASN A 89 6.40 -1.26 15.29
C ASN A 89 7.81 -0.95 14.74
N THR A 90 7.92 0.10 13.94
CA THR A 90 9.15 0.50 13.25
C THR A 90 9.63 1.88 13.67
N THR A 91 9.13 2.40 14.80
CA THR A 91 9.38 3.77 15.26
C THR A 91 10.86 4.06 15.43
N ALA A 92 11.61 3.14 16.03
CA ALA A 92 13.03 3.34 16.33
C ALA A 92 13.87 3.31 15.05
N GLU A 93 13.63 2.32 14.20
CA GLU A 93 14.28 2.11 12.91
C GLU A 93 14.02 3.29 11.98
N PHE A 94 12.77 3.75 11.90
CA PHE A 94 12.38 4.88 11.08
C PHE A 94 13.04 6.17 11.54
N ASN A 95 13.00 6.47 12.84
CA ASN A 95 13.66 7.66 13.39
C ASN A 95 15.18 7.64 13.15
N LEU A 96 15.82 6.48 13.32
CA LEU A 96 17.26 6.33 13.08
C LEU A 96 17.61 6.50 11.60
N HIS A 97 16.90 5.82 10.71
CA HIS A 97 17.21 5.80 9.28
C HIS A 97 16.92 7.14 8.59
N TYR A 98 15.81 7.79 8.94
CA TYR A 98 15.35 9.01 8.29
C TYR A 98 15.63 10.29 9.09
N ASN A 99 16.35 10.18 10.22
CA ASN A 99 16.62 11.29 11.15
C ASN A 99 15.34 12.06 11.53
N GLN A 100 14.29 11.30 11.85
CA GLN A 100 12.99 11.81 12.26
C GLN A 100 12.81 11.70 13.77
N LYS A 101 11.76 12.34 14.30
CA LYS A 101 11.38 12.27 15.72
C LYS A 101 9.89 11.96 15.87
N ILE A 102 9.40 11.01 15.07
CA ILE A 102 8.03 10.54 15.18
C ILE A 102 7.84 9.78 16.49
N ARG A 103 6.67 9.92 17.10
CA ARG A 103 6.36 9.24 18.37
C ARG A 103 5.97 7.78 18.21
N PHE A 104 5.44 7.44 17.04
CA PHE A 104 4.87 6.12 16.77
C PHE A 104 4.75 5.91 15.26
N MET A 105 5.19 4.75 14.80
CA MET A 105 4.91 4.23 13.47
C MET A 105 4.86 2.71 13.50
N GLU A 106 3.90 2.19 12.75
CA GLU A 106 3.77 0.78 12.44
C GLU A 106 3.81 0.55 10.92
N GLU A 107 4.43 -0.54 10.50
CA GLU A 107 4.25 -1.12 9.17
C GLU A 107 3.21 -2.23 9.25
N HIS A 108 2.20 -2.17 8.39
CA HIS A 108 1.11 -3.16 8.31
C HIS A 108 1.22 -3.88 6.97
N LEU A 109 1.31 -5.21 7.00
CA LEU A 109 1.33 -6.05 5.81
C LEU A 109 -0.04 -6.66 5.56
N HIS A 110 -0.64 -6.32 4.43
CA HIS A 110 -1.90 -6.90 3.98
C HIS A 110 -1.69 -7.86 2.80
N LEU A 111 -2.38 -9.00 2.83
CA LEU A 111 -2.64 -9.82 1.65
C LEU A 111 -3.99 -9.42 1.06
N ILE A 112 -3.98 -9.05 -0.21
CA ILE A 112 -5.14 -8.61 -0.95
C ILE A 112 -5.30 -9.55 -2.16
N ILE A 113 -6.48 -10.16 -2.27
CA ILE A 113 -6.83 -11.03 -3.40
C ILE A 113 -8.10 -10.49 -4.04
N ARG A 114 -8.07 -10.30 -5.36
CA ARG A 114 -9.23 -9.81 -6.11
C ARG A 114 -10.29 -10.91 -6.21
N LYS A 115 -11.55 -10.57 -5.89
CA LYS A 115 -12.71 -11.47 -6.01
C LYS A 115 -13.10 -11.71 -7.47
#